data_AF-A0A923RB95-F1
#
_entry.id   AF-A0A923RB95-F1
#
_cell.length_a   1.000
_cell.length_b   1.000
_cell.length_c   1.000
_cell.angle_alpha   90.00
_cell.angle_beta   90.00
_cell.angle_gamma   90.00
#
_symmetry.space_group_name_H-M   'P 1'
#
loop_
_entity.id
_entity.type
_entity.pdbx_description
1 polymer ?
#
loop_
_entity_poly.entity_id
_entity_poly.type
_entity_poly.pdbx_seq_one_letter_code
_entity_poly.pdbx_strand_id
1 'polypeptide(L)' 'GLYFIGEVVDVTGWLGGYNFQWAWASGAAAGAEV' A
#
# COMPACT_ATOMS: atom_id res chain seq x y z
N GLY A 1 10.93 -4.32 -11.45
CA GLY A 1 9.77 -4.87 -12.21
C GLY A 1 8.71 -3.79 -12.38
N LEU A 2 7.44 -4.16 -12.63
CA LEU A 2 6.27 -3.27 -12.55
C LEU A 2 5.52 -3.57 -11.25
N TYR A 3 5.22 -2.54 -10.45
CA TYR A 3 4.59 -2.68 -9.13
C TYR A 3 3.37 -1.76 -8.98
N PHE A 4 2.40 -2.19 -8.19
CA PHE A 4 1.22 -1.42 -7.79
C PHE A 4 1.16 -1.33 -6.27
N ILE A 5 0.80 -0.16 -5.74
CA ILE A 5 0.78 0.11 -4.29
C ILE A 5 -0.47 0.91 -3.91
N GLY A 6 -0.82 0.89 -2.63
CA GLY A 6 -1.96 1.65 -2.10
C GLY A 6 -3.32 1.17 -2.61
N GLU A 7 -4.28 2.09 -2.66
CA GLU A 7 -5.71 1.81 -2.87
C GLU A 7 -6.07 1.32 -4.29
N VAL A 8 -5.15 1.42 -5.25
CA VAL A 8 -5.36 0.81 -6.58
C VAL A 8 -5.37 -0.73 -6.50
N VAL A 9 -4.81 -1.29 -5.43
CA VAL A 9 -4.87 -2.72 -5.12
C VAL A 9 -6.14 -2.97 -4.31
N ASP A 10 -6.79 -4.12 -4.53
CA ASP A 10 -8.01 -4.54 -3.82
C ASP A 10 -7.75 -4.90 -2.35
N VAL A 11 -7.40 -3.88 -1.56
CA VAL A 11 -7.17 -3.94 -0.13
C VAL A 11 -7.85 -2.72 0.47
N THR A 12 -8.92 -2.95 1.23
CA THR A 12 -9.66 -1.90 1.93
C THR A 12 -9.59 -2.12 3.43
N GLY A 13 -9.02 -1.15 4.14
CA GLY A 13 -8.95 -1.12 5.60
C GLY A 13 -10.25 -0.57 6.23
N TRP A 14 -10.44 -0.87 7.50
CA TRP A 14 -11.52 -0.27 8.30
C TRP A 14 -11.31 1.23 8.50
N LEU A 15 -12.37 1.94 8.93
CA LEU A 15 -12.23 3.31 9.39
C LEU A 15 -11.27 3.37 10.59
N GLY A 16 -10.41 4.39 10.62
CA GLY A 16 -9.39 4.54 11.67
C GLY A 16 -7.94 4.60 11.15
N GLY A 17 -7.74 4.98 9.88
CA GLY A 17 -6.39 5.23 9.35
C GLY A 17 -5.69 4.01 8.74
N TYR A 18 -6.34 2.84 8.70
CA TYR A 18 -5.77 1.62 8.14
C TYR A 18 -5.41 1.74 6.65
N ASN A 19 -6.18 2.51 5.86
CA ASN A 19 -5.86 2.77 4.45
C ASN A 19 -4.58 3.61 4.28
N PHE A 20 -4.34 4.57 5.18
CA PHE A 20 -3.09 5.31 5.17
C PHE A 20 -1.92 4.41 5.54
N GLN A 21 -2.06 3.59 6.58
CA GLN A 21 -1.03 2.62 6.93
C GLN A 21 -0.73 1.64 5.78
N TRP A 22 -1.76 1.17 5.08
CA TRP A 22 -1.61 0.33 3.89
C TRP A 22 -0.84 1.02 2.75
N ALA A 23 -1.19 2.28 2.45
CA ALA A 23 -0.50 3.05 1.42
C ALA A 23 1.00 3.21 1.73
N TRP A 24 1.36 3.50 2.99
CA TRP A 24 2.76 3.64 3.40
C TRP A 24 3.52 2.31 3.39
N ALA A 25 2.94 1.26 3.97
CA ALA A 25 3.58 -0.04 4.06
C ALA A 25 3.81 -0.68 2.69
N SER A 26 2.79 -0.65 1.81
CA SER A 26 2.89 -1.19 0.45
C SER A 26 3.89 -0.40 -0.41
N GLY A 27 3.92 0.93 -0.27
CA GLY A 27 4.91 1.79 -0.92
C GLY A 27 6.35 1.50 -0.48
N ALA A 28 6.58 1.35 0.83
CA ALA A 28 7.89 1.00 1.37
C ALA A 28 8.37 -0.38 0.90
N ALA A 29 7.48 -1.38 0.89
CA ALA A 29 7.81 -2.73 0.43
C ALA A 29 8.16 -2.76 -1.06
N ALA A 30 7.37 -2.12 -1.92
CA ALA A 30 7.69 -2.03 -3.34
C ALA A 30 9.00 -1.26 -3.58
N GLY A 31 9.23 -0.17 -2.86
CA GLY A 31 10.44 0.64 -2.94
C GLY A 31 11.72 -0.07 -2.51
N ALA A 32 11.62 -1.02 -1.57
CA ALA A 32 12.75 -1.85 -1.14
C ALA A 32 13.16 -2.90 -2.19
N GLU A 33 12.27 -3.21 -3.12
CA GLU A 33 12.43 -4.21 -4.19
C GLU A 33 12.59 -3.55 -5.58
N VAL A 34 12.90 -2.24 -5.59
CA VAL A 34 13.30 -1.49 -6.81
C VAL A 34 14.76 -1.75 -7.14
#